data_AF-A0A820CPL1-F1
#
_entry.id   AF-A0A820CPL1-F1
#
_cell.length_a   1.000
_cell.length_b   1.000
_cell.length_c   1.000
_cell.angle_alpha   90.00
_cell.angle_beta   90.00
_cell.angle_gamma   90.00
#
_symmetry.space_group_name_H-M   'P 1'
#
loop_
_entity.id
_entity.type
_entity.pdbx_description
1 polymer ?
#
loop_
_entity_poly.entity_id
_entity_poly.type
_entity_poly.pdbx_seq_one_letter_code
_entity_poly.pdbx_strand_id
1 'polypeptide(L)'
;MIMFLLRGTRLRNAHRAFGIVCYAGPDTKLMKNTGTSTFKRSRIDRLLNKIFLGIACFLAIMCTITTICCDFWESVFGFDFRIYPPWKAYVSTDKRIGSLQNSLLVFLSYIIIFNRVVPISLSVSIEFIRLLQSKWIDLNIKMYYEPNNVPALARTTALNEELGQVGYIFSDKIGTLTQKTPPTDYESTQTVNSKNDHLSKDEADFRQTSMHVAQETDPLLLSLNNES
;
A
#
# COMPACT_ATOMS: atom_id res chain seq x y z
N MET A 1 -30.77 -17.42 -30.04
CA MET A 1 -29.67 -16.63 -29.47
C MET A 1 -30.00 -16.33 -28.01
N ILE A 2 -29.26 -16.89 -27.06
CA ILE A 2 -29.51 -16.68 -25.62
C ILE A 2 -28.68 -15.49 -25.16
N MET A 3 -29.31 -14.54 -24.46
CA MET A 3 -28.66 -13.31 -23.98
C MET A 3 -28.44 -13.40 -22.47
N PHE A 4 -27.21 -13.12 -22.02
CA PHE A 4 -26.81 -13.21 -20.61
C PHE A 4 -26.58 -11.83 -20.01
N LEU A 5 -27.18 -11.56 -18.85
CA LEU A 5 -26.85 -10.40 -18.01
C LEU A 5 -25.87 -10.85 -16.92
N LEU A 6 -24.69 -10.23 -16.83
CA LEU A 6 -23.67 -10.63 -15.84
C LEU A 6 -23.85 -9.87 -14.52
N ARG A 7 -23.50 -10.51 -13.40
CA ARG A 7 -23.55 -9.94 -12.04
C ARG A 7 -22.88 -8.56 -11.90
N GLY A 8 -21.80 -8.31 -12.64
CA GLY A 8 -21.06 -7.05 -12.59
C GLY A 8 -21.63 -5.92 -13.46
N THR A 9 -22.67 -6.20 -14.24
CA THR A 9 -23.28 -5.19 -15.11
C THR A 9 -24.30 -4.35 -14.34
N ARG A 10 -24.32 -3.04 -14.58
CA ARG A 10 -25.39 -2.15 -14.12
C ARG A 10 -26.30 -1.83 -15.29
N LEU A 11 -27.56 -2.21 -15.18
CA LEU A 11 -28.60 -1.83 -16.12
C LEU A 11 -28.81 -0.30 -16.04
N ARG A 12 -28.79 0.37 -17.19
CA ARG A 12 -29.08 1.80 -17.32
C ARG A 12 -30.09 1.98 -18.45
N ASN A 13 -30.87 3.06 -18.38
CA ASN A 13 -31.85 3.43 -19.41
C ASN A 13 -32.92 2.36 -19.71
N ALA A 14 -33.38 1.66 -18.67
CA ALA A 14 -34.49 0.70 -18.77
C ALA A 14 -35.34 0.77 -17.50
N HIS A 15 -36.67 0.80 -17.65
CA HIS A 15 -37.58 0.88 -16.51
C HIS A 15 -37.66 -0.45 -15.75
N ARG A 16 -37.80 -1.58 -16.47
CA ARG A 16 -37.86 -2.93 -15.90
C ARG A 16 -37.25 -3.94 -16.86
N ALA A 17 -36.60 -4.96 -16.31
CA ALA A 17 -36.10 -6.12 -17.04
C ALA A 17 -36.52 -7.40 -16.31
N PHE A 18 -37.09 -8.35 -17.04
CA PHE A 18 -37.46 -9.67 -16.51
C PHE A 18 -36.48 -10.72 -17.05
N GLY A 19 -36.06 -11.64 -16.19
CA GLY A 19 -35.11 -12.68 -16.54
C GLY A 19 -35.07 -13.79 -15.49
N ILE A 20 -34.42 -14.90 -15.83
CA ILE A 20 -34.27 -16.06 -14.96
C ILE A 20 -32.83 -16.11 -14.44
N VAL A 21 -32.65 -16.42 -13.16
CA VAL A 21 -31.32 -16.60 -12.56
C VAL A 21 -30.79 -17.98 -12.93
N CYS A 22 -29.86 -18.04 -13.88
CA CYS A 22 -29.22 -19.31 -14.26
C CYS A 22 -28.03 -19.68 -13.38
N TYR A 23 -27.27 -18.68 -12.91
CA TYR A 23 -26.07 -18.87 -12.09
C TYR A 23 -26.11 -17.93 -10.88
N ALA A 24 -25.90 -18.48 -9.68
CA ALA A 24 -25.92 -17.73 -8.42
C ALA A 24 -24.59 -17.86 -7.67
N GLY A 25 -24.21 -16.80 -6.95
CA GLY A 25 -23.04 -16.84 -6.06
C GLY A 25 -21.72 -17.21 -6.78
N PRO A 26 -20.96 -18.21 -6.27
CA PRO A 26 -19.66 -18.61 -6.82
C PRO A 26 -19.72 -19.05 -8.29
N ASP A 27 -20.88 -19.50 -8.76
CA ASP A 27 -21.03 -20.01 -10.12
C ASP A 27 -21.10 -18.91 -11.18
N THR A 28 -21.26 -17.65 -10.77
CA THR A 28 -21.28 -16.52 -11.70
C THR A 28 -19.93 -16.35 -12.41
N LYS A 29 -19.96 -16.01 -13.71
CA LYS A 29 -18.73 -15.77 -14.52
C LYS A 29 -17.74 -14.81 -13.87
N LEU A 30 -18.25 -13.76 -13.21
CA LEU A 30 -17.42 -12.79 -12.51
C LEU A 30 -16.66 -13.40 -11.34
N MET A 31 -17.32 -14.25 -10.55
CA MET A 31 -16.70 -14.87 -9.38
C MET A 31 -15.72 -15.98 -9.80
N LYS A 32 -15.99 -16.71 -10.89
CA LYS A 32 -15.05 -17.68 -11.47
C LYS A 32 -13.76 -17.02 -12.02
N ASN A 33 -13.86 -15.78 -12.50
CA ASN A 33 -12.69 -14.99 -12.90
C ASN A 33 -12.02 -14.29 -11.71
N THR A 34 -12.62 -14.31 -10.53
CA THR A 34 -12.03 -13.75 -9.31
C THR A 34 -11.19 -14.84 -8.64
N GLY A 35 -9.90 -14.57 -8.45
CA GLY A 35 -9.03 -15.48 -7.71
C GLY A 35 -9.47 -15.64 -6.25
N THR A 36 -9.14 -16.78 -5.65
CA THR A 36 -9.36 -17.00 -4.21
C THR A 36 -8.58 -15.99 -3.37
N SER A 37 -9.18 -15.46 -2.31
CA SER A 37 -8.50 -14.54 -1.40
C SER A 37 -7.41 -15.28 -0.62
N THR A 38 -6.16 -15.08 -1.02
CA THR A 38 -4.99 -15.61 -0.31
C THR A 38 -4.37 -14.50 0.53
N PHE A 39 -4.07 -14.80 1.79
CA PHE A 39 -3.28 -13.89 2.62
C PHE A 39 -1.88 -13.72 2.01
N LYS A 40 -1.55 -12.48 1.61
CA LYS A 40 -0.21 -12.14 1.12
C LYS A 40 0.72 -12.02 2.32
N ARG A 41 1.76 -12.85 2.36
CA ARG A 41 2.82 -12.78 3.38
C ARG A 41 3.89 -11.79 2.95
N SER A 42 4.29 -10.88 3.83
CA SER A 42 5.31 -9.88 3.53
C SER A 42 6.67 -10.55 3.31
N ARG A 43 7.51 -9.94 2.46
CA ARG A 43 8.91 -10.31 2.29
C ARG A 43 9.69 -10.11 3.59
N ILE A 44 9.33 -9.12 4.40
CA ILE A 44 9.93 -8.87 5.71
C ILE A 44 9.68 -10.04 6.65
N ASP A 45 8.49 -10.66 6.64
CA ASP A 45 8.22 -11.84 7.47
C ASP A 45 9.15 -13.01 7.12
N ARG A 46 9.48 -13.19 5.83
CA ARG A 46 10.45 -14.20 5.39
C ARG A 46 11.87 -13.87 5.84
N LEU A 47 12.25 -12.59 5.78
CA LEU A 47 13.56 -12.11 6.24
C LEU A 47 13.71 -12.30 7.76
N LEU A 48 12.70 -11.94 8.54
CA LEU A 48 12.67 -12.12 9.99
C LEU A 48 12.83 -13.60 10.37
N ASN A 49 12.11 -14.49 9.69
CA ASN A 49 12.27 -15.93 9.92
C ASN A 49 13.71 -16.41 9.63
N LYS A 50 14.36 -15.86 8.60
CA LYS A 50 15.75 -16.19 8.27
C LYS A 50 16.73 -15.65 9.32
N ILE A 51 16.48 -14.45 9.85
CA ILE A 51 17.26 -13.85 10.94
C ILE A 51 17.11 -14.67 12.22
N PHE A 52 15.88 -15.07 12.59
CA PHE A 52 15.63 -15.93 13.75
C PHE A 52 16.36 -17.27 13.64
N LEU A 53 16.34 -17.90 12.46
CA LEU A 53 17.12 -19.11 12.22
C LEU A 53 18.63 -18.84 12.36
N GLY A 54 19.12 -17.72 11.84
CA GLY A 54 20.53 -17.32 11.98
C GLY A 54 20.95 -17.13 13.44
N ILE A 55 20.11 -16.47 14.25
CA ILE A 55 20.33 -16.29 15.70
C ILE A 55 20.33 -17.65 16.42
N ALA A 56 19.40 -18.55 16.08
CA ALA A 56 19.34 -19.88 16.67
C ALA A 56 20.61 -20.70 16.36
N CYS A 57 21.11 -20.63 15.12
CA CYS A 57 22.37 -21.27 14.73
C CYS A 57 23.57 -20.67 15.47
N PHE A 58 23.66 -19.33 15.55
CA PHE A 58 24.72 -18.65 16.31
C PHE A 58 24.70 -19.05 17.79
N LEU A 59 23.50 -19.15 18.36
CA LEU A 59 23.33 -19.60 19.74
C LEU A 59 23.80 -21.04 19.94
N ALA A 60 23.43 -21.96 19.03
CA ALA A 60 23.88 -23.35 19.11
C ALA A 60 25.41 -23.43 19.12
N ILE A 61 26.09 -22.65 18.28
CA ILE A 61 27.56 -22.59 18.22
C ILE A 61 28.15 -22.04 19.52
N MET A 62 27.59 -20.97 20.08
CA MET A 62 28.08 -20.44 21.36
C MET A 62 27.91 -21.46 22.49
N CYS A 63 26.77 -22.14 22.57
CA CYS A 63 26.54 -23.16 23.59
C CYS A 63 27.49 -24.36 23.45
N THR A 64 27.80 -24.80 22.22
CA THR A 64 28.75 -25.90 22.01
C THR A 64 30.17 -25.49 22.40
N ILE A 65 30.63 -24.29 22.01
CA ILE A 65 31.95 -23.77 22.41
C ILE A 65 32.04 -23.70 23.93
N THR A 66 31.04 -23.12 24.61
CA THR A 66 31.08 -23.02 26.08
C THR A 66 31.06 -24.38 26.77
N THR A 67 30.31 -25.34 26.23
CA THR A 67 30.31 -26.72 26.75
C THR A 67 31.68 -27.37 26.63
N ILE A 68 32.34 -27.24 25.47
CA ILE A 68 33.68 -27.77 25.23
C ILE A 68 34.71 -27.08 26.15
N CYS A 69 34.62 -25.76 26.30
CA CYS A 69 35.51 -25.01 27.20
C CYS A 69 35.33 -25.43 28.66
N CYS A 70 34.09 -25.63 29.12
CA CYS A 70 33.82 -26.09 30.49
C CYS A 70 34.30 -27.53 30.73
N ASP A 71 34.11 -28.44 29.77
CA ASP A 71 34.59 -29.81 29.87
C ASP A 71 36.13 -29.90 29.85
N PHE A 72 36.77 -29.09 29.00
CA PHE A 72 38.23 -28.97 28.97
C PHE A 72 38.78 -28.37 30.27
N TRP A 73 38.15 -27.31 30.78
CA TRP A 73 38.55 -26.68 32.04
C TRP A 73 38.42 -27.62 33.24
N GLU A 74 37.31 -28.35 33.36
CA GLU A 74 37.12 -29.36 34.41
C GLU A 74 38.14 -30.50 34.30
N SER A 75 38.49 -30.90 33.07
CA SER A 75 39.48 -31.96 32.81
C SER A 75 40.90 -31.56 33.22
N VAL A 76 41.29 -30.29 33.01
CA VAL A 76 42.66 -29.79 33.26
C VAL A 76 42.82 -29.24 34.68
N PHE A 77 41.88 -28.41 35.17
CA PHE A 77 41.98 -27.70 36.46
C PHE A 77 41.00 -28.20 37.53
N GLY A 78 39.93 -28.90 37.14
CA GLY A 78 38.84 -29.29 38.04
C GLY A 78 39.21 -30.33 39.10
N PHE A 79 40.35 -31.02 38.96
CA PHE A 79 40.81 -32.00 39.96
C PHE A 79 41.39 -31.33 41.22
N ASP A 80 42.15 -30.25 41.07
CA ASP A 80 42.81 -29.57 42.19
C ASP A 80 41.89 -28.55 42.89
N PHE A 81 40.89 -28.01 42.19
CA PHE A 81 40.03 -26.91 42.69
C PHE A 81 38.66 -27.36 43.24
N ARG A 82 38.46 -28.66 43.52
CA ARG A 82 37.22 -29.22 44.12
C ARG A 82 36.97 -28.82 45.58
N ILE A 83 37.86 -28.03 46.17
CA ILE A 83 37.75 -27.55 47.56
C ILE A 83 36.79 -26.35 47.69
N TYR A 84 36.58 -25.57 46.63
CA TYR A 84 35.89 -24.28 46.73
C TYR A 84 34.37 -24.26 46.49
N PRO A 85 33.75 -25.24 45.83
CA PRO A 85 32.29 -25.28 45.76
C PRO A 85 31.66 -26.62 46.24
N PRO A 86 30.70 -26.62 47.18
CA PRO A 86 30.12 -27.84 47.78
C PRO A 86 29.09 -28.53 46.86
N TRP A 87 29.43 -28.78 45.59
CA TRP A 87 28.56 -29.49 44.63
C TRP A 87 28.42 -31.00 44.91
N LYS A 88 29.08 -31.52 45.95
CA LYS A 88 29.02 -32.93 46.36
C LYS A 88 27.59 -33.43 46.64
N ALA A 89 26.62 -32.54 46.85
CA ALA A 89 25.21 -32.90 47.08
C ALA A 89 24.41 -33.17 45.78
N TYR A 90 24.84 -32.68 44.62
CA TYR A 90 24.05 -32.73 43.37
C TYR A 90 24.76 -33.43 42.21
N VAL A 91 26.09 -33.59 42.26
CA VAL A 91 26.90 -34.21 41.21
C VAL A 91 27.55 -35.49 41.74
N SER A 92 27.42 -36.59 40.99
CA SER A 92 27.93 -37.91 41.39
C SER A 92 29.44 -37.90 41.66
N THR A 93 29.90 -38.69 42.65
CA THR A 93 31.31 -38.77 43.08
C THR A 93 32.25 -39.34 42.02
N ASP A 94 31.72 -40.05 41.01
CA ASP A 94 32.50 -40.58 39.89
C ASP A 94 32.95 -39.46 38.93
N LYS A 95 34.25 -39.43 38.60
CA LYS A 95 34.90 -38.42 37.75
C LYS A 95 34.24 -38.30 36.37
N ARG A 96 33.91 -39.44 35.73
CA ARG A 96 33.35 -39.43 34.37
C ARG A 96 31.90 -38.99 34.35
N ILE A 97 31.11 -39.48 35.30
CA ILE A 97 29.68 -39.21 35.40
C ILE A 97 29.44 -37.77 35.90
N GLY A 98 30.26 -37.31 36.84
CA GLY A 98 30.16 -35.96 37.39
C GLY A 98 30.54 -34.86 36.39
N SER A 99 31.58 -35.07 35.56
CA SER A 99 31.94 -34.12 34.50
C SER A 99 30.82 -33.98 33.48
N LEU A 100 30.22 -35.11 33.07
CA LEU A 100 29.11 -35.11 32.11
C LEU A 100 27.86 -34.38 32.66
N GLN A 101 27.52 -34.62 33.94
CA GLN A 101 26.41 -33.93 34.61
C GLN A 101 26.65 -32.43 34.71
N ASN A 102 27.86 -32.01 35.08
CA ASN A 102 28.21 -30.60 35.19
C ASN A 102 28.19 -29.90 33.82
N SER A 103 28.83 -30.47 32.80
CA SER A 103 28.83 -29.93 31.44
C SER A 103 27.41 -29.82 30.86
N LEU A 104 26.53 -30.78 31.18
CA LEU A 104 25.11 -30.73 30.79
C LEU A 104 24.34 -29.63 31.53
N LEU A 105 24.50 -29.49 32.85
CA LEU A 105 23.87 -28.41 33.63
C LEU A 105 24.31 -27.02 33.15
N VAL A 106 25.59 -26.88 32.85
CA VAL A 106 26.16 -25.65 32.31
C VAL A 106 25.60 -25.36 30.91
N PHE A 107 25.51 -26.36 30.03
CA PHE A 107 24.88 -26.24 28.71
C PHE A 107 23.41 -25.79 28.81
N LEU A 108 22.61 -26.40 29.69
CA LEU A 108 21.21 -26.00 29.91
C LEU A 108 21.11 -24.56 30.46
N SER A 109 22.00 -24.18 31.39
CA SER A 109 22.03 -22.83 31.95
C SER A 109 22.30 -21.76 30.88
N TYR A 110 23.26 -22.01 29.99
CA TYR A 110 23.56 -21.09 28.89
C TYR A 110 22.42 -20.98 27.88
N ILE A 111 21.73 -22.08 27.56
CA ILE A 111 20.51 -22.01 26.72
C ILE A 111 19.48 -21.04 27.31
N ILE A 112 19.25 -21.08 28.62
CA ILE A 112 18.27 -20.21 29.29
C ILE A 112 18.72 -18.74 29.22
N ILE A 113 19.99 -18.46 29.54
CA ILE A 113 20.55 -17.11 29.52
C ILE A 113 20.44 -16.50 28.12
N PHE A 114 20.79 -17.28 27.11
CA PHE A 114 20.79 -16.82 25.73
C PHE A 114 19.42 -16.93 25.02
N ASN A 115 18.41 -17.57 25.61
CA ASN A 115 17.04 -17.56 25.07
C ASN A 115 16.50 -16.12 24.91
N ARG A 116 17.01 -15.18 25.73
CA ARG A 116 16.73 -13.74 25.60
C ARG A 116 17.26 -13.10 24.30
N VAL A 117 18.21 -13.75 23.62
CA VAL A 117 18.75 -13.29 22.33
C VAL A 117 17.70 -13.48 21.22
N VAL A 118 16.78 -14.45 21.34
CA VAL A 118 15.60 -14.51 20.47
C VAL A 118 14.64 -13.42 20.93
N PRO A 119 14.58 -12.27 20.24
CA PRO A 119 13.88 -11.12 20.77
C PRO A 119 12.40 -11.28 20.43
N ILE A 120 11.63 -11.84 21.38
CA ILE A 120 10.15 -11.86 21.33
C ILE A 120 9.64 -10.42 21.19
N SER A 121 10.31 -9.47 21.84
CA SER A 121 10.03 -8.04 21.75
C SER A 121 10.13 -7.49 20.32
N LEU A 122 11.06 -7.99 19.49
CA LEU A 122 11.25 -7.50 18.13
C LEU A 122 10.06 -7.85 17.24
N SER A 123 9.52 -9.07 17.34
CA SER A 123 8.34 -9.47 16.58
C SER A 123 7.12 -8.59 16.92
N VAL A 124 6.86 -8.40 18.21
CA VAL A 124 5.75 -7.56 18.69
C VAL A 124 5.95 -6.10 18.30
N SER A 125 7.20 -5.60 18.36
CA SER A 125 7.50 -4.22 18.00
C SER A 125 7.25 -3.95 16.52
N ILE A 126 7.57 -4.90 15.63
CA ILE A 126 7.32 -4.78 14.18
C ILE A 126 5.81 -4.76 13.90
N GLU A 127 5.04 -5.62 14.55
CA GLU A 127 3.57 -5.60 14.43
C GLU A 127 2.99 -4.27 14.89
N PHE A 128 3.49 -3.73 16.02
CA PHE A 128 3.07 -2.43 16.52
C PHE A 128 3.42 -1.28 15.55
N ILE A 129 4.62 -1.29 14.98
CA ILE A 129 5.04 -0.32 13.96
C ILE A 129 4.13 -0.40 12.73
N ARG A 130 3.81 -1.62 12.25
CA ARG A 130 2.89 -1.82 11.11
C ARG A 130 1.50 -1.26 11.39
N LEU A 131 0.99 -1.42 12.61
CA LEU A 131 -0.29 -0.84 13.03
C LEU A 131 -0.24 0.69 13.04
N LEU A 132 0.80 1.28 13.62
CA LEU A 132 0.98 2.73 13.63
C LEU A 132 1.07 3.31 12.22
N GLN A 133 1.89 2.69 11.35
CA GLN A 133 2.02 3.11 9.95
C GLN A 133 0.69 3.04 9.20
N SER A 134 -0.08 1.97 9.42
CA SER A 134 -1.41 1.83 8.82
C SER A 134 -2.34 2.96 9.26
N LYS A 135 -2.33 3.30 10.55
CA LYS A 135 -3.13 4.39 11.09
C LYS A 135 -2.69 5.75 10.59
N TRP A 136 -1.39 5.96 10.39
CA TRP A 136 -0.89 7.18 9.77
C TRP A 136 -1.34 7.35 8.32
N ILE A 137 -1.46 6.26 7.54
CA ILE A 137 -2.03 6.31 6.19
C ILE A 137 -3.52 6.71 6.25
N ASP A 138 -4.28 6.09 7.16
CA ASP A 138 -5.71 6.39 7.32
C ASP A 138 -5.98 7.84 7.75
N LEU A 139 -5.10 8.43 8.55
CA LEU A 139 -5.22 9.80 9.08
C LEU A 139 -4.66 10.88 8.14
N ASN A 140 -4.12 10.51 6.98
CA ASN A 140 -3.47 11.46 6.10
C ASN A 140 -4.49 12.27 5.28
N ILE A 141 -4.59 13.58 5.58
CA ILE A 141 -5.49 14.52 4.91
C ILE A 141 -5.18 14.66 3.41
N LYS A 142 -3.92 14.52 2.99
CA LYS A 142 -3.55 14.64 1.56
C LYS A 142 -4.10 13.51 0.69
N MET A 143 -4.47 12.38 1.30
CA MET A 143 -5.06 11.24 0.59
C MET A 143 -6.58 11.17 0.78
N TYR A 144 -7.20 12.26 1.25
CA TYR A 144 -8.65 12.39 1.38
C TYR A 144 -9.29 12.81 0.06
N TYR A 145 -10.33 12.09 -0.36
CA TYR A 145 -11.10 12.42 -1.56
C TYR A 145 -12.38 13.16 -1.20
N GLU A 146 -12.36 14.49 -1.37
CA GLU A 146 -13.43 15.40 -0.97
C GLU A 146 -14.77 15.20 -1.70
N PRO A 147 -14.84 14.98 -3.04
CA PRO A 147 -16.13 14.92 -3.74
C PRO A 147 -17.06 13.79 -3.28
N ASN A 148 -16.49 12.66 -2.82
CA ASN A 148 -17.28 11.54 -2.28
C ASN A 148 -17.09 11.34 -0.76
N ASN A 149 -16.39 12.25 -0.07
CA ASN A 149 -16.03 12.14 1.34
C ASN A 149 -15.42 10.77 1.72
N VAL A 150 -14.44 10.30 0.93
CA VAL A 150 -13.79 9.01 1.13
C VAL A 150 -12.34 9.21 1.60
N PRO A 151 -11.97 8.83 2.83
CA PRO A 151 -10.58 8.81 3.27
C PRO A 151 -9.83 7.61 2.68
N ALA A 152 -8.50 7.69 2.66
CA ALA A 152 -7.65 6.53 2.42
C ALA A 152 -7.89 5.47 3.51
N LEU A 153 -8.02 4.20 3.10
CA LEU A 153 -8.27 3.09 4.02
C LEU A 153 -7.28 1.96 3.76
N ALA A 154 -6.35 1.76 4.69
CA ALA A 154 -5.42 0.64 4.67
C ALA A 154 -6.11 -0.63 5.18
N ARG A 155 -6.57 -1.48 4.26
CA ARG A 155 -7.27 -2.74 4.59
C ARG A 155 -6.34 -3.85 5.12
N THR A 156 -5.03 -3.69 5.00
CA THR A 156 -4.06 -4.69 5.47
C THR A 156 -2.80 -4.01 5.98
N THR A 157 -2.51 -4.23 7.27
CA THR A 157 -1.40 -3.58 7.99
C THR A 157 -0.03 -4.19 7.66
N ALA A 158 0.01 -5.49 7.31
CA ALA A 158 1.24 -6.21 7.01
C ALA A 158 1.87 -5.88 5.64
N LEU A 159 1.15 -5.16 4.77
CA LEU A 159 1.59 -4.85 3.40
C LEU A 159 2.14 -3.42 3.27
N ASN A 160 2.09 -2.60 4.31
CA ASN A 160 2.44 -1.18 4.25
C ASN A 160 3.89 -0.95 3.79
N GLU A 161 4.80 -1.80 4.20
CA GLU A 161 6.22 -1.74 3.84
C GLU A 161 6.52 -2.26 2.42
N GLU A 162 5.63 -3.06 1.83
CA GLU A 162 5.75 -3.50 0.45
C GLU A 162 5.41 -2.37 -0.54
N LEU A 163 4.63 -1.36 -0.14
CA LEU A 163 4.32 -0.21 -1.00
C LEU A 163 5.59 0.54 -1.43
N GLY A 164 6.61 0.59 -0.57
CA GLY A 164 7.91 1.19 -0.90
C GLY A 164 8.79 0.32 -1.79
N GLN A 165 8.41 -0.94 -2.04
CA GLN A 165 9.20 -1.91 -2.83
C GLN A 165 8.56 -2.23 -4.19
N VAL A 166 7.52 -1.49 -4.59
CA VAL A 166 6.83 -1.71 -5.87
C VAL A 166 7.69 -1.22 -7.03
N GLY A 167 8.09 -2.13 -7.93
CA GLY A 167 8.84 -1.78 -9.15
C GLY A 167 7.99 -1.57 -10.40
N TYR A 168 6.76 -2.09 -10.42
CA TYR A 168 5.86 -2.00 -11.56
C TYR A 168 4.44 -1.69 -11.10
N ILE A 169 3.81 -0.71 -11.74
CA ILE A 169 2.42 -0.31 -11.49
C ILE A 169 1.60 -0.69 -12.72
N PHE A 170 0.70 -1.66 -12.56
CA PHE A 170 -0.30 -1.99 -13.56
C PHE A 170 -1.54 -1.16 -13.28
N SER A 171 -1.91 -0.31 -14.23
CA SER A 171 -3.08 0.56 -14.11
C SER A 171 -4.14 0.16 -15.14
N ASP A 172 -5.40 0.13 -14.71
CA ASP A 172 -6.54 -0.06 -15.62
C ASP A 172 -6.92 1.27 -16.28
N LYS A 173 -7.22 1.24 -17.58
CA LYS A 173 -7.55 2.46 -18.33
C LYS A 173 -8.85 3.09 -17.84
N ILE A 174 -9.89 2.27 -17.64
CA ILE A 174 -11.25 2.78 -17.41
C ILE A 174 -11.56 2.81 -15.93
N GLY A 175 -11.88 4.00 -15.40
CA GLY A 175 -12.23 4.17 -13.98
C GLY A 175 -11.03 4.27 -13.04
N THR A 176 -9.80 4.13 -13.53
CA THR A 176 -8.57 4.53 -12.81
C THR A 176 -7.88 5.69 -13.53
N LEU A 177 -7.41 5.50 -14.76
CA LEU A 177 -6.78 6.57 -15.55
C LEU A 177 -7.79 7.60 -16.07
N THR A 178 -9.00 7.15 -16.46
CA THR A 178 -10.04 8.05 -16.97
C THR A 178 -11.28 8.07 -16.08
N GLN A 179 -11.77 9.27 -15.77
CA GLN A 179 -13.07 9.46 -15.13
C GLN A 179 -14.18 9.14 -16.15
N LYS A 180 -15.27 8.52 -15.68
CA LYS A 180 -16.46 8.25 -16.50
C LYS A 180 -17.38 9.47 -16.61
N THR A 181 -16.79 10.64 -16.85
CA THR A 181 -17.48 11.86 -17.22
C THR A 181 -16.94 12.29 -18.58
N PRO A 182 -17.81 12.60 -19.56
CA PRO A 182 -17.33 13.23 -20.78
C PRO A 182 -16.61 14.53 -20.40
N PRO A 183 -15.48 14.88 -21.06
CA PRO A 183 -14.85 16.18 -20.87
C PRO A 183 -15.88 17.30 -21.04
N THR A 184 -15.85 18.32 -20.19
CA THR A 184 -16.75 19.48 -20.30
C THR A 184 -16.10 20.60 -21.14
N ASP A 185 -14.87 20.39 -21.59
CA ASP A 185 -13.98 21.45 -22.10
C ASP A 185 -14.30 21.91 -23.54
N TYR A 186 -15.24 21.26 -24.23
CA TYR A 186 -15.69 21.71 -25.55
C TYR A 186 -16.80 22.77 -25.50
N GLU A 187 -17.53 22.92 -24.38
CA GLU A 187 -18.64 23.88 -24.29
C GLU A 187 -18.21 25.28 -23.84
N SER A 188 -17.16 25.41 -23.03
CA SER A 188 -16.63 26.71 -22.59
C SER A 188 -15.91 27.45 -23.72
N THR A 189 -15.26 26.72 -24.63
CA THR A 189 -14.57 27.33 -25.79
C THR A 189 -15.54 27.73 -26.90
N GLN A 190 -16.61 26.95 -27.12
CA GLN A 190 -17.64 27.29 -28.11
C GLN A 190 -18.54 28.44 -27.67
N THR A 191 -18.88 28.55 -26.39
CA THR A 191 -19.70 29.68 -25.89
C THR A 191 -18.94 31.00 -25.88
N VAL A 192 -17.62 30.98 -25.66
CA VAL A 192 -16.76 32.18 -25.77
C VAL A 192 -16.52 32.55 -27.24
N ASN A 193 -16.21 31.59 -28.12
CA ASN A 193 -16.01 31.88 -29.54
C ASN A 193 -17.30 32.32 -30.23
N SER A 194 -18.43 31.66 -29.95
CA SER A 194 -19.73 32.07 -30.49
C SER A 194 -20.14 33.46 -30.01
N LYS A 195 -19.93 33.83 -28.73
CA LYS A 195 -20.20 35.19 -28.25
C LYS A 195 -19.29 36.25 -28.88
N ASN A 196 -18.02 35.94 -29.11
CA ASN A 196 -17.07 36.85 -29.76
C ASN A 196 -17.36 37.01 -31.27
N ASP A 197 -17.81 35.95 -31.94
CA ASP A 197 -18.22 35.97 -33.34
C ASP A 197 -19.53 36.76 -33.56
N HIS A 198 -20.44 36.73 -32.59
CA HIS A 198 -21.64 37.58 -32.62
C HIS A 198 -21.31 39.06 -32.34
N LEU A 199 -20.47 39.35 -31.33
CA LEU A 199 -20.07 40.72 -30.99
C LEU A 199 -19.28 41.41 -32.13
N SER A 200 -18.42 40.65 -32.83
CA SER A 200 -17.64 41.17 -33.96
C SER A 200 -18.49 41.42 -35.22
N LYS A 201 -19.56 40.64 -35.45
CA LYS A 201 -20.53 40.89 -36.52
C LYS A 201 -21.40 42.12 -36.25
N ASP A 202 -21.87 42.27 -35.01
CA ASP A 202 -22.67 43.44 -34.61
C ASP A 202 -21.85 44.75 -34.74
N GLU A 203 -20.56 44.72 -34.41
CA GLU A 203 -19.68 45.88 -34.59
C GLU A 203 -19.33 46.19 -36.06
N ALA A 204 -19.24 45.16 -36.91
CA ALA A 204 -19.05 45.34 -38.34
C ALA A 204 -20.28 45.95 -39.02
N ASP A 205 -21.48 45.45 -38.70
CA ASP A 205 -22.75 45.99 -39.23
C ASP A 205 -23.00 47.43 -38.78
N PHE A 206 -22.63 47.77 -37.53
CA PHE A 206 -22.70 49.14 -37.03
C PHE A 206 -21.76 50.09 -37.79
N ARG A 207 -20.52 49.67 -38.07
CA ARG A 207 -19.56 50.47 -38.85
C ARG A 207 -20.00 50.65 -40.30
N GLN A 208 -20.62 49.64 -40.89
CA GLN A 208 -21.12 49.71 -42.26
C GLN A 208 -22.32 50.65 -42.38
N THR A 209 -23.23 50.61 -41.39
CA THR A 209 -24.36 51.54 -41.28
C THR A 209 -23.88 52.97 -41.04
N SER A 210 -22.85 53.17 -40.20
CA SER A 210 -22.25 54.48 -39.94
C SER A 210 -21.58 55.10 -41.19
N MET A 211 -20.89 54.28 -42.00
CA MET A 211 -20.28 54.75 -43.24
C MET A 211 -21.33 55.07 -44.32
N HIS A 212 -22.41 54.30 -44.40
CA HIS A 212 -23.52 54.63 -45.31
C HIS A 212 -24.19 55.96 -44.94
N VAL A 213 -24.42 56.22 -43.65
CA VAL A 213 -24.99 57.49 -43.19
C VAL A 213 -24.05 58.67 -43.46
N ALA A 214 -22.74 58.52 -43.26
CA ALA A 214 -21.76 59.58 -43.56
C ALA A 214 -21.68 59.91 -45.05
N GLN A 215 -21.84 58.92 -45.93
CA GLN A 215 -21.74 59.10 -47.36
C GLN A 215 -23.02 59.70 -47.99
N GLU A 216 -24.16 59.57 -47.31
CA GLU A 216 -25.44 60.17 -47.72
C GLU A 216 -25.58 61.64 -47.25
N THR A 217 -24.78 62.10 -46.27
CA THR A 217 -24.78 63.49 -45.78
C THR A 217 -23.92 64.47 -46.60
N ASP A 218 -22.94 63.98 -47.38
CA ASP A 218 -22.02 64.84 -48.14
C ASP A 218 -22.59 65.53 -49.42
N PRO A 219 -23.58 65.01 -50.16
CA PRO A 219 -24.11 65.72 -51.32
C PRO A 219 -25.07 66.88 -50.97
N LEU A 220 -25.57 66.98 -49.72
CA LEU A 220 -26.47 68.08 -49.29
C LEU A 220 -25.77 69.29 -48.68
N LEU A 221 -24.49 69.17 -48.27
CA LEU A 221 -23.72 70.32 -47.76
C LEU A 221 -22.92 71.07 -48.84
N LEU A 222 -22.78 70.49 -50.04
CA LEU A 222 -22.07 71.12 -51.18
C LEU A 222 -22.95 72.04 -52.03
N SER A 223 -24.28 72.05 -51.83
CA SER A 223 -25.20 72.99 -52.51
C SER A 223 -25.52 74.26 -51.72
N LEU A 224 -25.08 74.38 -50.45
CA LEU A 224 -25.35 75.56 -49.61
C LEU A 224 -24.16 76.50 -49.43
N ASN A 225 -22.98 76.19 -49.99
CA ASN A 225 -21.77 77.00 -49.87
C ASN A 225 -21.42 77.79 -51.15
N ASN A 226 -22.36 77.95 -52.08
CA ASN A 226 -22.16 78.68 -53.34
C ASN A 226 -23.10 79.88 -53.54
N GLU A 227 -23.79 80.33 -52.49
CA GLU A 227 -24.49 81.62 -52.46
C GLU A 227 -24.16 82.38 -51.18
N SER A 228 -23.04 83.10 -51.19
CA SER A 228 -22.83 84.38 -50.48
C SER A 228 -21.45 84.96 -50.84
#